data_AF-A0A953U0W9-F1
#
_entry.id   AF-A0A953U0W9-F1
#
_cell.length_a   1.000
_cell.length_b   1.000
_cell.length_c   1.000
_cell.angle_alpha   90.00
_cell.angle_beta   90.00
_cell.angle_gamma   90.00
#
_symmetry.space_group_name_H-M   'P 1'
#
loop_
_entity.id
_entity.type
_entity.pdbx_description
1 polymer ?
#
loop_
_entity_poly.entity_id
_entity_poly.type
_entity_poly.pdbx_seq_one_letter_code
_entity_poly.pdbx_strand_id
1 'polypeptide(L)'
;MAVPENSPIRVVARLRDGHLVRGYIDNMPASELATFLEQTFNSLPGEITVRVAESGETLCMPVEALKALFFVKSFEGRSEYREVKFFDKNPPIKGLWVRVQFFDSESLEGIVQNSIDFLVKPGFFLKPPDPASNNAILYVVKSSLADFRVLGVHTDY
;
A
#
# COMPACT_ATOMS: atom_id res chain seq x y z
N MET A 1 -14.76 -24.26 1.59
CA MET A 1 -14.51 -23.91 0.18
C MET A 1 -13.21 -23.11 0.17
N ALA A 2 -12.10 -23.74 -0.25
CA ALA A 2 -10.77 -23.14 -0.19
C ALA A 2 -10.64 -22.04 -1.24
N VAL A 3 -10.14 -20.87 -0.85
CA VAL A 3 -9.82 -19.78 -1.77
C VAL A 3 -8.66 -20.25 -2.66
N PRO A 4 -8.75 -20.20 -4.00
CA PRO A 4 -7.68 -20.70 -4.86
C PRO A 4 -6.41 -19.88 -4.63
N GLU A 5 -5.30 -20.61 -4.43
CA GLU A 5 -3.95 -20.18 -4.05
C GLU A 5 -3.25 -19.20 -5.03
N ASN A 6 -3.95 -18.74 -6.08
CA ASN A 6 -3.37 -17.96 -7.17
C ASN A 6 -4.32 -16.86 -7.68
N SER A 7 -5.05 -16.22 -6.76
CA SER A 7 -5.91 -15.08 -7.12
C SER A 7 -5.02 -13.87 -7.46
N PRO A 8 -5.20 -13.24 -8.65
CA PRO A 8 -4.34 -12.15 -9.07
C PRO A 8 -4.51 -10.95 -8.14
N ILE A 9 -3.39 -10.36 -7.71
CA ILE A 9 -3.37 -9.25 -6.77
C ILE A 9 -3.79 -7.99 -7.50
N ARG A 10 -4.93 -7.41 -7.10
CA ARG A 10 -5.41 -6.16 -7.66
C ARG A 10 -4.60 -4.99 -7.11
N VAL A 11 -4.06 -4.19 -8.01
CA VAL A 11 -3.33 -2.99 -7.68
C VAL A 11 -3.83 -1.79 -8.44
N VAL A 12 -3.70 -0.62 -7.80
CA VAL A 12 -3.84 0.68 -8.43
C VAL A 12 -2.51 1.40 -8.26
N ALA A 13 -1.77 1.56 -9.36
CA ALA A 13 -0.53 2.31 -9.38
C ALA A 13 -0.85 3.79 -9.67
N ARG A 14 -0.52 4.67 -8.72
CA ARG A 14 -0.54 6.12 -8.93
C ARG A 14 0.87 6.56 -9.28
N LEU A 15 1.05 7.17 -10.45
CA LEU A 15 2.32 7.70 -10.91
C LEU A 15 2.50 9.14 -10.42
N ARG A 16 3.76 9.59 -10.35
CA ARG A 16 4.11 10.96 -9.93
C ARG A 16 3.67 12.02 -10.93
N ASP A 17 3.47 11.65 -12.19
CA ASP A 17 2.95 12.52 -13.25
C ASP A 17 1.41 12.67 -13.22
N GLY A 18 0.74 12.02 -12.27
CA GLY A 18 -0.71 12.05 -12.10
C GLY A 18 -1.46 10.93 -12.80
N HIS A 19 -0.80 10.11 -13.63
CA HIS A 19 -1.46 8.96 -14.26
C HIS A 19 -1.80 7.86 -13.24
N LEU A 20 -2.86 7.11 -13.56
CA LEU A 20 -3.36 6.02 -12.74
C LEU A 20 -3.52 4.78 -13.60
N VAL A 21 -2.89 3.68 -13.16
CA VAL A 21 -3.00 2.37 -13.81
C VAL A 21 -3.70 1.40 -12.86
N ARG A 22 -4.83 0.83 -13.29
CA ARG A 22 -5.50 -0.27 -12.59
C ARG A 22 -5.07 -1.58 -13.24
N GLY A 23 -4.67 -2.55 -12.44
CA GLY A 23 -4.21 -3.81 -12.99
C GLY A 23 -3.92 -4.88 -11.95
N TYR A 24 -3.27 -5.92 -12.42
CA TYR A 24 -2.97 -7.12 -11.66
C TYR A 24 -1.47 -7.35 -11.59
N ILE A 25 -0.98 -7.79 -10.45
CA ILE A 25 0.36 -8.37 -10.31
C ILE A 25 0.18 -9.88 -10.31
N ASP A 26 0.59 -10.53 -11.41
CA ASP A 26 0.35 -11.96 -11.64
C ASP A 26 1.47 -12.87 -11.09
N ASN A 27 2.66 -12.32 -10.79
CA ASN A 27 3.87 -13.08 -10.44
C ASN A 27 4.30 -12.94 -8.97
N MET A 28 3.37 -12.66 -8.05
CA MET A 28 3.69 -12.64 -6.62
C MET A 28 3.09 -13.89 -5.97
N PRO A 29 3.92 -14.82 -5.45
CA PRO A 29 3.45 -15.97 -4.68
C PRO A 29 2.46 -15.52 -3.60
N ALA A 30 1.40 -16.31 -3.37
CA ALA A 30 0.44 -16.01 -2.30
C ALA A 30 1.11 -15.92 -0.91
N SER A 31 2.21 -16.64 -0.70
CA SER A 31 3.05 -16.50 0.48
C SER A 31 3.71 -15.12 0.57
N GLU A 32 4.16 -14.54 -0.54
CA GLU A 32 4.70 -13.18 -0.58
C GLU A 32 3.62 -12.14 -0.31
N LEU A 33 2.41 -12.29 -0.89
CA LEU A 33 1.28 -11.43 -0.55
C LEU A 33 0.90 -11.53 0.94
N ALA A 34 0.83 -12.74 1.49
CA ALA A 34 0.62 -12.95 2.92
C ALA A 34 1.74 -12.27 3.74
N THR A 35 2.99 -12.40 3.30
CA THR A 35 4.15 -11.74 3.88
C THR A 35 4.04 -10.20 3.75
N PHE A 36 3.48 -9.64 2.68
CA PHE A 36 3.20 -8.20 2.56
C PHE A 36 2.07 -7.76 3.50
N LEU A 37 1.02 -8.56 3.63
CA LEU A 37 -0.11 -8.30 4.54
C LEU A 37 0.28 -8.46 6.02
N GLU A 38 1.23 -9.35 6.30
CA GLU A 38 1.92 -9.57 7.58
C GLU A 38 3.12 -8.64 7.78
N GLN A 39 3.43 -7.78 6.79
CA GLN A 39 4.49 -6.77 6.81
C GLN A 39 5.91 -7.34 7.01
N THR A 40 6.17 -8.56 6.56
CA THR A 40 7.48 -9.23 6.63
C THR A 40 8.37 -8.92 5.43
N PHE A 41 7.84 -8.37 4.33
CA PHE A 41 8.63 -7.72 3.28
C PHE A 41 8.67 -6.22 3.48
N ASN A 42 9.88 -5.67 3.57
CA ASN A 42 10.06 -4.25 3.89
C ASN A 42 10.23 -3.33 2.66
N SER A 43 10.27 -3.88 1.43
CA SER A 43 10.39 -3.08 0.20
C SER A 43 9.88 -3.80 -1.05
N LEU A 44 9.45 -3.03 -2.05
CA LEU A 44 9.23 -3.52 -3.41
C LEU A 44 10.56 -3.65 -4.19
N PRO A 45 10.62 -4.49 -5.24
CA PRO A 45 11.71 -4.46 -6.23
C PRO A 45 11.84 -3.09 -6.90
N GLY A 46 12.96 -2.84 -7.59
CA GLY A 46 13.20 -1.56 -8.28
C GLY A 46 12.19 -1.27 -9.42
N GLU A 47 11.65 -2.33 -10.02
CA GLU A 47 10.62 -2.29 -11.05
C GLU A 47 9.48 -3.23 -10.69
N ILE A 48 8.26 -2.87 -11.08
CA ILE A 48 7.08 -3.72 -10.96
C ILE A 48 6.46 -3.94 -12.33
N THR A 49 5.83 -5.10 -12.48
CA THR A 49 5.12 -5.49 -13.68
C THR A 49 3.62 -5.56 -13.37
N VAL A 50 2.83 -4.75 -14.05
CA VAL A 50 1.38 -4.66 -13.86
C VAL A 50 0.68 -5.02 -15.17
N ARG A 51 -0.17 -6.04 -15.14
CA ARG A 51 -1.09 -6.33 -16.24
C ARG A 51 -2.32 -5.45 -16.13
N VAL A 52 -2.49 -4.53 -17.06
CA VAL A 52 -3.57 -3.53 -17.08
C VAL A 52 -4.93 -4.23 -17.15
N ALA A 53 -5.85 -3.82 -16.29
CA ALA A 53 -7.15 -4.48 -16.17
C ALA A 53 -8.05 -4.29 -17.39
N GLU A 54 -7.93 -3.15 -18.08
CA GLU A 54 -8.78 -2.78 -19.22
C GLU A 54 -8.25 -3.33 -20.55
N SER A 55 -6.95 -3.18 -20.84
CA SER A 55 -6.35 -3.63 -22.09
C SER A 55 -5.79 -5.05 -22.03
N GLY A 56 -5.48 -5.57 -20.84
CA GLY A 56 -4.74 -6.83 -20.68
C GLY A 56 -3.25 -6.72 -21.00
N GLU A 57 -2.75 -5.56 -21.39
CA GLU A 57 -1.34 -5.31 -21.67
C GLU A 57 -0.51 -5.32 -20.39
N THR A 58 0.75 -5.73 -20.51
CA THR A 58 1.68 -5.77 -19.39
C THR A 58 2.60 -4.55 -19.43
N LEU A 59 2.57 -3.73 -18.38
CA LEU A 59 3.44 -2.57 -18.22
C LEU A 59 4.51 -2.86 -17.17
N CYS A 60 5.77 -2.69 -17.54
CA CYS A 60 6.88 -2.63 -16.59
C CYS A 60 7.12 -1.16 -16.22
N MET A 61 7.22 -0.85 -14.94
CA MET A 61 7.43 0.51 -14.45
C MET A 61 8.36 0.55 -13.25
N PRO A 62 9.30 1.52 -13.22
CA PRO A 62 10.18 1.70 -12.08
C PRO A 62 9.37 2.20 -10.88
N VAL A 63 9.64 1.65 -9.70
CA VAL A 63 8.91 2.00 -8.47
C VAL A 63 9.11 3.47 -8.12
N GLU A 64 10.24 4.07 -8.47
CA GLU A 64 10.53 5.50 -8.27
C GLU A 64 9.66 6.44 -9.12
N ALA A 65 9.05 5.97 -10.21
CA ALA A 65 8.07 6.72 -10.99
C ALA A 65 6.69 6.74 -10.31
N LEU A 66 6.48 5.88 -9.30
CA LEU A 66 5.24 5.83 -8.56
C LEU A 66 5.20 6.91 -7.48
N LYS A 67 4.01 7.47 -7.30
CA LYS A 67 3.63 8.15 -6.07
C LYS A 67 3.40 7.11 -4.97
N ALA A 68 2.54 6.14 -5.26
CA ALA A 68 2.24 5.02 -4.39
C ALA A 68 1.60 3.87 -5.18
N LEU A 69 1.75 2.65 -4.68
CA LEU A 69 1.07 1.46 -5.18
C LEU A 69 0.03 1.02 -4.15
N PHE A 70 -1.24 1.02 -4.55
CA PHE A 70 -2.35 0.65 -3.68
C PHE A 70 -2.74 -0.80 -3.96
N PHE A 71 -2.67 -1.66 -2.94
CA PHE A 71 -3.17 -3.02 -3.03
C PHE A 71 -4.65 -3.00 -2.60
N VAL A 72 -5.54 -3.28 -3.55
CA VAL A 72 -6.98 -3.05 -3.37
C VAL A 72 -7.76 -4.35 -3.35
N LYS A 73 -8.86 -4.36 -2.60
CA LYS A 73 -9.80 -5.49 -2.59
C LYS A 73 -10.66 -5.51 -3.87
N SER A 74 -11.03 -4.33 -4.39
CA SER A 74 -11.79 -4.12 -5.64
C SER A 74 -11.30 -2.88 -6.39
N PHE A 75 -11.45 -2.85 -7.72
CA PHE A 75 -11.15 -1.66 -8.55
C PHE A 75 -12.24 -0.58 -8.51
N GLU A 76 -13.49 -0.98 -8.29
CA GLU A 76 -14.64 -0.06 -8.26
C GLU A 76 -14.60 0.81 -7.01
N GLY A 77 -13.99 0.30 -5.92
CA GLY A 77 -14.05 0.93 -4.61
C GLY A 77 -15.50 1.15 -4.16
N ARG A 78 -15.69 1.76 -2.99
CA ARG A 78 -16.97 2.37 -2.63
C ARG A 78 -16.73 3.87 -2.58
N SER A 79 -17.07 4.61 -3.63
CA SER A 79 -16.81 6.06 -3.70
C SER A 79 -17.50 6.84 -2.58
N GLU A 80 -18.56 6.28 -2.01
CA GLU A 80 -19.32 6.84 -0.89
C GLU A 80 -18.73 6.48 0.49
N TYR A 81 -17.74 5.58 0.55
CA TYR A 81 -17.15 5.14 1.81
C TYR A 81 -16.11 6.16 2.30
N ARG A 82 -16.49 6.93 3.32
CA ARG A 82 -15.53 7.72 4.09
C ARG A 82 -14.81 6.78 5.04
N GLU A 83 -13.52 6.55 4.79
CA GLU A 83 -12.66 5.79 5.70
C GLU A 83 -12.78 6.36 7.11
N VAL A 84 -13.09 5.48 8.05
CA VAL A 84 -13.26 5.83 9.44
C VAL A 84 -11.88 5.76 10.09
N LYS A 85 -11.32 6.92 10.47
CA LYS A 85 -10.05 7.01 11.21
C LYS A 85 -10.23 6.67 12.69
N PHE A 86 -10.87 5.55 13.00
CA PHE A 86 -10.97 5.04 14.38
C PHE A 86 -9.87 4.01 14.61
N PHE A 87 -9.12 4.21 15.69
CA PHE A 87 -8.05 3.32 16.14
C PHE A 87 -8.50 2.49 17.35
N ASP A 88 -9.78 2.15 17.43
CA ASP A 88 -10.30 1.41 18.58
C ASP A 88 -10.27 -0.11 18.33
N LYS A 89 -9.35 -0.78 19.03
CA LYS A 89 -9.23 -2.23 19.28
C LYS A 89 -9.59 -3.19 18.11
N ASN A 90 -8.80 -3.19 17.04
CA ASN A 90 -8.17 -4.40 16.45
C ASN A 90 -7.91 -4.27 14.93
N PRO A 91 -6.83 -4.89 14.43
CA PRO A 91 -5.77 -5.54 15.20
C PRO A 91 -4.77 -4.50 15.78
N PRO A 92 -4.11 -4.75 16.92
CA PRO A 92 -3.06 -3.90 17.44
C PRO A 92 -1.82 -4.11 16.57
N ILE A 93 -1.77 -3.43 15.42
CA ILE A 93 -0.58 -3.49 14.57
C ILE A 93 0.49 -2.67 15.29
N LYS A 94 1.50 -3.36 15.81
CA LYS A 94 2.67 -2.73 16.42
C LYS A 94 3.36 -1.88 15.36
N GLY A 95 3.62 -0.62 15.69
CA GLY A 95 4.24 0.28 14.72
C GLY A 95 4.06 1.75 15.06
N LEU A 96 4.46 2.57 14.09
CA LEU A 96 4.27 4.01 14.14
C LEU A 96 2.94 4.33 13.46
N TRP A 97 2.06 5.03 14.17
CA TRP A 97 0.95 5.71 13.52
C TRP A 97 1.48 6.98 12.89
N VAL A 98 1.28 7.11 11.58
CA VAL A 98 1.87 8.19 10.79
C VAL A 98 0.82 8.88 9.94
N ARG A 99 1.06 10.15 9.66
CA ARG A 99 0.42 10.90 8.58
C ARG A 99 1.49 11.24 7.55
N VAL A 100 1.19 10.98 6.29
CA VAL A 100 2.03 11.33 5.15
C VAL A 100 1.29 12.33 4.28
N GLN A 101 2.00 13.32 3.75
CA GLN A 101 1.48 14.25 2.76
C GLN A 101 2.33 14.16 1.50
N PHE A 102 1.66 14.05 0.35
CA PHE A 102 2.30 14.03 -0.96
C PHE A 102 2.43 15.44 -1.54
N PHE A 103 3.28 15.63 -2.55
CA PHE A 103 3.47 16.92 -3.22
C PHE A 103 2.20 17.46 -3.92
N ASP A 104 1.24 16.61 -4.24
CA ASP A 104 -0.07 17.01 -4.78
C ASP A 104 -1.08 17.36 -3.67
N SER A 105 -0.62 17.56 -2.44
CA SER A 105 -1.41 17.91 -1.25
C SER A 105 -2.33 16.81 -0.72
N GLU A 106 -2.40 15.64 -1.36
CA GLU A 106 -3.12 14.50 -0.80
C GLU A 106 -2.42 14.02 0.49
N SER A 107 -3.21 13.59 1.48
CA SER A 107 -2.70 13.10 2.76
C SER A 107 -3.30 11.74 3.11
N LEU A 108 -2.48 10.84 3.64
CA LEU A 108 -2.90 9.52 4.11
C LEU A 108 -2.45 9.32 5.56
N GLU A 109 -3.21 8.51 6.28
CA GLU A 109 -2.86 8.06 7.63
C GLU A 109 -2.87 6.53 7.67
N GLY A 110 -1.97 5.97 8.45
CA GLY A 110 -1.89 4.54 8.62
C GLY A 110 -0.80 4.13 9.59
N ILE A 111 -0.66 2.82 9.74
CA ILE A 111 0.39 2.21 10.56
C ILE A 111 1.52 1.74 9.65
N VAL A 112 2.75 2.06 10.04
CA VAL A 112 3.99 1.54 9.43
C VAL A 112 4.79 0.79 10.49
N GLN A 113 5.50 -0.26 10.07
CA GLN A 113 6.40 -0.99 10.95
C GLN A 113 7.58 -0.11 11.38
N ASN A 114 7.89 -0.13 12.69
CA ASN A 114 9.08 0.55 13.21
C ASN A 114 10.32 -0.33 12.99
N SER A 115 10.92 -0.26 11.80
CA SER A 115 12.08 -1.08 11.41
C SER A 115 13.19 -0.23 10.79
N ILE A 116 14.41 -0.78 10.72
CA ILE A 116 15.52 -0.11 10.02
C ILE A 116 15.23 0.06 8.53
N ASP A 117 14.53 -0.90 7.92
CA ASP A 117 14.18 -0.84 6.51
C ASP A 117 13.21 0.32 6.23
N PHE A 118 12.29 0.62 7.14
CA PHE A 118 11.49 1.84 7.06
C PHE A 118 12.36 3.10 6.97
N LEU A 119 13.57 3.13 7.53
CA LEU A 119 14.48 4.27 7.44
C LEU A 119 15.30 4.26 6.13
N VAL A 120 15.86 3.11 5.74
CA VAL A 120 16.86 3.05 4.65
C VAL A 120 16.30 2.77 3.26
N LYS A 121 15.12 2.14 3.15
CA LYS A 121 14.53 1.77 1.85
C LYS A 121 13.88 2.98 1.16
N PRO A 122 13.75 2.98 -0.18
CA PRO A 122 13.17 4.11 -0.92
C PRO A 122 11.67 4.33 -0.68
N GLY A 123 10.99 3.34 -0.09
CA GLY A 123 9.58 3.40 0.25
C GLY A 123 9.26 2.51 1.45
N PHE A 124 7.99 2.43 1.80
CA PHE A 124 7.52 1.62 2.91
C PHE A 124 6.06 1.22 2.74
N PHE A 125 5.66 0.14 3.40
CA PHE A 125 4.27 -0.27 3.46
C PHE A 125 3.51 0.52 4.53
N LEU A 126 2.37 1.08 4.14
CA LEU A 126 1.43 1.78 5.00
C LEU A 126 0.13 0.99 5.03
N LYS A 127 -0.35 0.64 6.23
CA LYS A 127 -1.64 -0.03 6.41
C LYS A 127 -2.69 0.97 6.88
N PRO A 128 -3.82 1.14 6.18
CA PRO A 128 -4.90 1.99 6.65
C PRO A 128 -5.42 1.52 8.01
N PRO A 129 -5.88 2.44 8.87
CA PRO A 129 -6.43 2.08 10.18
C PRO A 129 -7.78 1.37 10.07
N ASP A 130 -8.48 1.59 8.97
CA ASP A 130 -9.81 1.06 8.73
C ASP A 130 -9.75 -0.30 8.01
N PRO A 131 -10.04 -1.42 8.70
CA PRO A 131 -10.04 -2.74 8.07
C PRO A 131 -11.13 -2.91 7.01
N ALA A 132 -12.18 -2.06 7.02
CA ALA A 132 -13.22 -2.03 6.01
C ALA A 132 -12.84 -1.15 4.79
N SER A 133 -11.69 -0.47 4.82
CA SER A 133 -11.14 0.20 3.64
C SER A 133 -10.97 -0.78 2.48
N ASN A 134 -11.20 -0.26 1.26
CA ASN A 134 -10.88 -0.99 0.04
C ASN A 134 -9.36 -1.16 -0.15
N ASN A 135 -8.57 -0.25 0.42
CA ASN A 135 -7.11 -0.35 0.42
C ASN A 135 -6.70 -1.36 1.50
N ALA A 136 -6.16 -2.51 1.09
CA ALA A 136 -5.67 -3.50 2.04
C ALA A 136 -4.33 -3.07 2.64
N ILE A 137 -3.42 -2.59 1.79
CA ILE A 137 -2.13 -2.02 2.15
C ILE A 137 -1.66 -1.14 0.99
N LEU A 138 -0.75 -0.22 1.25
CA LEU A 138 -0.15 0.63 0.23
C LEU A 138 1.36 0.55 0.34
N TYR A 139 2.07 0.63 -0.77
CA TYR A 139 3.48 0.98 -0.78
C TYR A 139 3.64 2.46 -1.13
N VAL A 140 4.21 3.23 -0.21
CA VAL A 140 4.44 4.67 -0.36
C VAL A 140 5.89 4.90 -0.78
N VAL A 141 6.10 5.69 -1.84
CA VAL A 141 7.43 6.09 -2.30
C VAL A 141 7.85 7.37 -1.59
N LYS A 142 8.96 7.34 -0.85
CA LYS A 142 9.38 8.47 -0.01
C LYS A 142 9.69 9.74 -0.79
N SER A 143 10.27 9.62 -1.98
CA SER A 143 10.58 10.76 -2.86
C SER A 143 9.33 11.48 -3.39
N SER A 144 8.14 10.92 -3.16
CA SER A 144 6.85 11.52 -3.51
C SER A 144 6.20 12.27 -2.33
N LEU A 145 6.82 12.26 -1.14
CA LEU A 145 6.32 12.91 0.07
C LEU A 145 6.83 14.34 0.22
N ALA A 146 5.91 15.23 0.57
CA ALA A 146 6.19 16.59 1.01
C ALA A 146 6.34 16.71 2.54
N ASP A 147 5.62 15.86 3.30
CA ASP A 147 5.67 15.85 4.76
C ASP A 147 5.45 14.44 5.32
N PHE A 148 6.04 14.17 6.49
CA PHE A 148 5.90 12.92 7.21
C PHE A 148 5.85 13.21 8.72
N ARG A 149 4.77 12.78 9.38
CA ARG A 149 4.59 12.96 10.83
C ARG A 149 4.29 11.66 11.52
N VAL A 150 5.00 11.41 12.62
CA VAL A 150 4.61 10.38 13.58
C VAL A 150 3.56 10.98 14.52
N LEU A 151 2.37 10.38 14.53
CA LEU A 151 1.24 10.77 15.37
C LEU A 151 1.19 9.98 16.68
N GLY A 152 1.76 8.77 16.70
CA GLY A 152 1.82 7.94 17.89
C GLY A 152 2.63 6.67 17.68
N VAL A 153 2.90 5.97 18.78
CA VAL A 153 3.56 4.67 18.79
C VAL A 153 2.61 3.67 19.42
N HIS A 154 2.34 2.56 18.73
CA HIS A 154 1.60 1.44 19.28
C HIS A 154 2.57 0.32 19.62
N THR A 155 2.91 0.18 20.89
CA THR A 155 3.73 -0.91 21.44
C THR A 155 2.89 -1.70 22.44
N ASP A 156 2.89 -3.02 22.33
CA ASP A 156 2.47 -3.86 23.46
C ASP A 156 3.54 -3.69 24.55
N TYR A 157 3.13 -3.35 25.76
CA TYR A 157 3.94 -3.55 26.97
C TYR A 157 3.62 -4.91 27.56
#